data_AF-A0A833LZH4-F1
#
_entry.id   AF-A0A833LZH4-F1
#
_cell.length_a   1.000
_cell.length_b   1.000
_cell.length_c   1.000
_cell.angle_alpha   90.00
_cell.angle_beta   90.00
_cell.angle_gamma   90.00
#
_symmetry.space_group_name_H-M   'P 1'
#
loop_
_entity.id
_entity.type
_entity.pdbx_description
1 polymer ?
#
loop_
_entity_poly.entity_id
_entity_poly.type
_entity_poly.pdbx_seq_one_letter_code
_entity_poly.pdbx_strand_id
1 'polypeptide(L)'
;MKDFHPFGELLPNNSLASLTIDTAKQVYLAIEKNEHFELVELRRLDKEGRFSEILVVDLKHGGIPAKNRIGINYQERLALRIYQDPSIMPEVRAVREDFPVTMHLHGAAGEPKNLCLYFGPWMTVARSWTPENFLNRIIWWLV
;
A
#
# COMPACT_ATOMS: atom_id res chain seq x y z
N MET A 1 1.87 21.59 6.13
CA MET A 1 2.16 20.18 6.46
C MET A 1 0.97 19.39 5.97
N LYS A 2 1.17 18.34 5.16
CA LYS A 2 0.06 17.49 4.73
C LYS A 2 -0.20 16.49 5.86
N ASP A 3 -1.43 16.43 6.34
CA ASP A 3 -1.83 15.50 7.39
C ASP A 3 -1.98 14.10 6.78
N PHE A 4 -1.39 13.10 7.45
CA PHE A 4 -1.46 11.70 7.05
C PHE A 4 -2.12 10.92 8.18
N HIS A 5 -3.08 10.07 7.84
CA HIS A 5 -3.72 9.22 8.85
C HIS A 5 -2.70 8.21 9.39
N PRO A 6 -2.40 8.22 10.71
CA PRO A 6 -1.56 7.19 11.30
C PRO A 6 -2.31 5.85 11.25
N PHE A 7 -1.86 4.95 10.39
CA PHE A 7 -2.45 3.63 10.21
C PHE A 7 -1.52 2.55 10.77
N GLY A 8 -1.88 1.96 11.92
CA GLY A 8 -1.03 1.00 12.65
C GLY A 8 0.05 1.63 13.53
N GLU A 9 0.72 0.78 14.31
CA GLU A 9 1.83 1.11 15.21
C GLU A 9 3.16 1.20 14.45
N LEU A 10 3.94 2.25 14.66
CA LEU A 10 5.26 2.42 14.06
C LEU A 10 6.26 1.38 14.57
N LEU A 11 6.99 0.74 13.65
CA LEU A 11 8.11 -0.13 13.99
C LEU A 11 9.38 0.69 14.19
N PRO A 12 10.28 0.28 15.11
CA PRO A 12 11.41 1.11 15.54
C PRO A 12 12.45 1.37 14.44
N ASN A 13 12.58 0.47 13.45
CA ASN A 13 13.53 0.58 12.36
C ASN A 13 12.88 0.27 11.01
N ASN A 14 13.24 1.03 9.98
CA ASN A 14 12.84 0.76 8.60
C ASN A 14 13.78 -0.24 7.95
N SER A 15 13.88 -1.43 8.54
CA SER A 15 14.75 -2.50 8.05
C SER A 15 13.98 -3.80 7.90
N LEU A 16 14.45 -4.63 6.97
CA LEU A 16 13.90 -5.97 6.72
C LEU A 16 13.80 -6.82 8.00
N ALA A 17 14.73 -6.65 8.94
CA ALA A 17 14.75 -7.39 10.21
C ALA A 17 13.60 -7.04 11.16
N SER A 18 12.93 -5.91 10.93
CA SER A 18 11.75 -5.50 11.70
C SER A 18 10.47 -6.21 11.23
N LEU A 19 10.52 -6.87 10.07
CA LEU A 19 9.41 -7.63 9.49
C LEU A 19 9.51 -9.10 9.87
N THR A 20 8.36 -9.69 10.15
CA THR A 20 8.19 -11.09 10.56
C THR A 20 7.42 -11.88 9.50
N ILE A 21 6.56 -11.23 8.71
CA ILE A 21 5.80 -11.88 7.64
C ILE A 21 6.69 -11.99 6.40
N ASP A 22 6.89 -13.23 5.91
CA ASP A 22 7.79 -13.46 4.77
C ASP A 22 7.31 -12.78 3.48
N THR A 23 6.00 -12.73 3.24
CA THR A 23 5.43 -11.96 2.13
C THR A 23 5.73 -10.46 2.26
N ALA A 24 5.68 -9.91 3.48
CA ALA A 24 6.00 -8.50 3.71
C ALA A 24 7.48 -8.22 3.45
N LYS A 25 8.38 -9.13 3.86
CA LYS A 25 9.81 -9.08 3.52
C LYS A 25 10.04 -9.12 2.01
N GLN A 26 9.32 -9.95 1.28
CA GLN A 26 9.42 -10.02 -0.17
C GLN A 26 8.94 -8.72 -0.84
N VAL A 27 7.85 -8.12 -0.34
CA VAL A 27 7.37 -6.80 -0.80
C VAL A 27 8.38 -5.71 -0.49
N TYR A 28 8.99 -5.70 0.70
CA TYR A 28 10.10 -4.81 1.05
C TYR A 28 11.22 -4.89 0.01
N LEU A 29 11.69 -6.10 -0.29
CA LEU A 29 12.78 -6.31 -1.24
C LEU A 29 12.42 -5.89 -2.68
N ALA A 30 11.14 -6.01 -3.06
CA ALA A 30 10.66 -5.54 -4.36
C ALA A 30 10.59 -4.00 -4.43
N ILE A 31 10.20 -3.33 -3.33
CA ILE A 31 10.20 -1.87 -3.22
C ILE A 31 11.62 -1.33 -3.37
N GLU A 32 12.59 -1.89 -2.64
CA GLU A 32 14.01 -1.47 -2.70
C GLU A 32 14.61 -1.55 -4.11
N LYS A 33 14.06 -2.43 -4.96
CA LYS A 33 14.51 -2.62 -6.35
C LYS A 33 13.73 -1.79 -7.37
N ASN A 34 12.65 -1.14 -6.97
CA ASN A 34 11.74 -0.43 -7.88
C ASN A 34 11.91 1.08 -7.73
N GLU A 35 12.45 1.73 -8.76
CA GLU A 35 12.73 3.17 -8.75
C GLU A 35 11.50 4.08 -8.56
N HIS A 36 10.30 3.55 -8.77
CA HIS A 36 9.07 4.31 -8.58
C HIS A 36 8.63 4.35 -7.11
N PHE A 37 9.21 3.55 -6.23
CA PHE A 37 8.81 3.50 -4.82
C PHE A 37 9.96 3.90 -3.91
N GLU A 38 9.64 4.69 -2.89
CA GLU A 38 10.53 4.97 -1.77
C GLU A 38 9.87 4.49 -0.48
N LEU A 39 10.57 3.66 0.29
CA LEU A 39 10.09 3.24 1.60
C LEU A 39 10.22 4.42 2.58
N VAL A 40 9.11 4.77 3.23
CA VAL A 40 9.05 5.85 4.22
C VAL A 40 9.16 5.29 5.62
N GLU A 41 8.33 4.30 5.94
CA GLU A 41 8.29 3.68 7.26
C GLU A 41 7.65 2.30 7.27
N LEU A 42 7.96 1.52 8.31
CA LEU A 42 7.32 0.24 8.57
C LEU A 42 6.40 0.35 9.78
N ARG A 43 5.24 -0.29 9.69
CA ARG A 43 4.27 -0.35 10.76
C ARG A 43 3.74 -1.76 10.93
N ARG A 44 3.09 -2.02 12.07
CA ARG A 44 2.31 -3.23 12.31
C ARG A 44 0.90 -2.86 12.75
N LEU A 45 -0.04 -3.75 12.50
CA LEU A 45 -1.40 -3.60 12.97
C LEU A 45 -1.93 -4.96 13.39
N ASP A 46 -2.28 -5.06 14.66
CA ASP A 46 -3.13 -6.12 15.19
C ASP A 46 -4.54 -5.54 15.35
N LYS A 47 -5.47 -6.02 14.55
CA LYS A 47 -6.86 -5.58 14.59
C LYS A 47 -7.77 -6.78 14.36
N GLU A 48 -8.77 -6.94 15.22
CA GLU A 48 -9.75 -8.03 15.13
C GLU A 48 -9.11 -9.43 15.08
N GLY A 49 -7.99 -9.61 15.80
CA GLY A 49 -7.24 -10.86 15.83
C GLY A 49 -6.48 -11.17 14.54
N ARG A 50 -6.33 -10.18 13.65
CA ARG A 50 -5.57 -10.30 12.40
C ARG A 50 -4.31 -9.46 12.49
N PHE A 51 -3.19 -10.14 12.65
CA PHE A 51 -1.88 -9.53 12.57
C PHE A 51 -1.51 -9.21 11.12
N SER A 52 -0.94 -8.02 10.91
CA SER A 52 -0.50 -7.53 9.61
C SER A 52 0.66 -6.56 9.75
N GLU A 53 1.50 -6.52 8.73
CA GLU A 53 2.61 -5.57 8.59
C GLU A 53 2.30 -4.61 7.45
N ILE A 54 2.70 -3.35 7.62
CA ILE A 54 2.37 -2.28 6.71
C ILE A 54 3.67 -1.62 6.26
N LEU A 55 3.85 -1.55 4.95
CA LEU A 55 4.95 -0.82 4.32
C LEU A 55 4.40 0.51 3.82
N VAL A 56 4.79 1.61 4.45
CA VAL A 56 4.41 2.95 4.00
C VAL A 56 5.42 3.40 2.96
N VAL A 57 4.95 3.72 1.76
CA VAL A 57 5.78 4.07 0.62
C VAL A 57 5.31 5.35 -0.02
N ASP A 58 6.25 6.10 -0.58
CA ASP A 58 5.96 7.18 -1.52
C ASP A 58 6.12 6.65 -2.94
N LEU A 59 5.08 6.80 -3.76
CA LEU A 59 5.15 6.52 -5.19
C LEU A 59 5.66 7.78 -5.93
N LYS A 60 6.85 7.71 -6.51
CA LYS A 60 7.50 8.74 -7.32
C LYS A 60 7.37 8.36 -8.80
N HIS A 61 6.39 8.89 -9.53
CA HIS A 61 6.36 8.72 -10.98
C HIS A 61 6.35 10.06 -11.73
N GLY A 62 7.42 10.29 -12.49
CA GLY A 62 7.58 11.41 -13.43
C GLY A 62 6.66 11.44 -14.66
N GLY A 63 5.67 10.55 -14.74
CA GLY A 63 4.72 10.46 -15.84
C GLY A 63 3.32 11.00 -15.54
N ILE A 64 2.99 11.29 -14.27
CA ILE A 64 1.69 11.89 -13.92
C ILE A 64 1.77 13.37 -14.31
N PRO A 65 1.03 13.84 -15.33
CA PRO A 65 1.06 15.24 -15.70
C PRO A 65 0.62 16.05 -14.47
N ALA A 66 1.38 17.09 -14.11
CA ALA A 66 1.10 17.99 -12.99
C ALA A 66 -0.23 18.79 -13.13
N LYS A 67 -1.13 18.37 -14.01
CA LYS A 67 -2.45 18.92 -14.29
C LYS A 67 -3.49 17.79 -14.38
N ASN A 68 -3.58 16.93 -13.37
CA ASN A 68 -4.75 16.06 -13.28
C ASN A 68 -5.89 16.83 -12.60
N ARG A 69 -7.01 17.08 -13.31
CA ARG A 69 -8.19 17.82 -12.82
C ARG A 69 -8.86 17.19 -11.58
N ILE A 70 -8.33 16.07 -11.09
CA ILE A 70 -8.92 15.17 -10.09
C ILE A 70 -8.14 15.17 -8.77
N GLY A 71 -7.06 15.97 -8.62
CA GLY A 71 -6.39 16.18 -7.32
C GLY A 71 -5.49 15.04 -6.82
N ILE A 72 -5.01 14.17 -7.72
CA ILE A 72 -3.94 13.21 -7.45
C ILE A 72 -2.61 13.97 -7.46
N ASN A 73 -1.83 13.87 -6.39
CA ASN A 73 -0.52 14.49 -6.28
C ASN A 73 0.52 13.71 -7.09
N TYR A 74 1.56 14.42 -7.56
CA TYR A 74 2.72 13.85 -8.24
C TYR A 74 3.48 12.80 -7.39
N GLN A 75 3.35 12.89 -6.07
CA GLN A 75 3.85 11.92 -5.10
C GLN A 75 2.68 11.58 -4.18
N GLU A 76 2.24 10.32 -4.21
CA GLU A 76 1.20 9.81 -3.30
C GLU A 76 1.83 8.86 -2.30
N ARG A 77 1.45 9.03 -1.03
CA ARG A 77 1.84 8.14 0.05
C ARG A 77 0.81 7.04 0.21
N LEU A 78 1.28 5.80 0.19
CA LEU A 78 0.45 4.61 0.27
C LEU A 78 0.91 3.74 1.45
N ALA A 79 -0.03 3.09 2.11
CA ALA A 79 0.24 2.03 3.07
C ALA A 79 -0.11 0.68 2.43
N LEU A 80 0.91 -0.14 2.18
CA LEU A 80 0.77 -1.50 1.66
C LEU A 80 0.64 -2.45 2.84
N ARG A 81 -0.56 -2.95 3.10
CA ARG A 81 -0.84 -3.84 4.24
C ARG A 81 -0.78 -5.29 3.79
N ILE A 82 0.10 -6.05 4.42
CA ILE A 82 0.32 -7.47 4.19
C ILE A 82 -0.13 -8.23 5.45
N TYR A 83 -1.05 -9.17 5.28
CA TYR A 83 -1.57 -9.99 6.36
C TYR A 83 -0.68 -11.20 6.63
N GLN A 84 -0.63 -11.64 7.89
CA GLN A 84 0.06 -12.87 8.25
C GLN A 84 -0.64 -14.10 7.65
N ASP A 85 -1.96 -14.05 7.57
CA ASP A 85 -2.76 -15.07 6.87
C ASP A 85 -2.72 -14.82 5.34
N PRO A 86 -2.08 -15.70 4.56
CA PRO A 86 -1.95 -15.53 3.11
C PRO A 86 -3.28 -15.72 2.35
N SER A 87 -4.33 -16.23 3.02
CA SER A 87 -5.67 -16.31 2.44
C SER A 87 -6.37 -14.94 2.38
N ILE A 88 -5.80 -13.93 3.05
CA ILE A 88 -6.30 -12.57 3.03
C ILE A 88 -5.52 -11.76 1.98
N MET A 89 -6.27 -11.08 1.11
CA MET A 89 -5.71 -10.25 0.06
C MET A 89 -4.93 -9.05 0.65
N PRO A 90 -3.72 -8.76 0.15
CA PRO A 90 -3.01 -7.51 0.45
C PRO A 90 -3.85 -6.28 0.14
N GLU A 91 -3.75 -5.25 0.97
CA GLU A 91 -4.48 -3.98 0.79
C GLU A 91 -3.53 -2.84 0.47
N VAL A 92 -4.03 -1.84 -0.26
CA VAL A 92 -3.30 -0.61 -0.57
C VAL A 92 -4.12 0.57 -0.12
N ARG A 93 -3.67 1.26 0.91
CA ARG A 93 -4.41 2.33 1.56
C ARG A 93 -3.81 3.68 1.17
N ALA A 94 -4.60 4.58 0.60
CA ALA A 94 -4.20 5.97 0.40
C ALA A 94 -4.29 6.71 1.73
N VAL A 95 -3.14 7.05 2.33
CA VAL A 95 -3.06 7.59 3.71
C VAL A 95 -3.23 9.10 3.81
N ARG A 96 -3.32 9.78 2.67
CA ARG A 96 -3.60 11.21 2.57
C ARG A 96 -5.08 11.48 2.83
N GLU A 97 -5.39 12.41 3.76
CA GLU A 97 -6.76 12.70 4.18
C GLU A 97 -7.66 13.21 3.04
N ASP A 98 -7.11 14.01 2.14
CA ASP A 98 -7.81 14.62 1.00
C ASP A 98 -7.67 13.81 -0.30
N PHE A 99 -7.37 12.50 -0.21
CA PHE A 99 -7.31 11.65 -1.41
C PHE A 99 -8.67 11.65 -2.15
N PRO A 100 -8.71 11.90 -3.47
CA PRO A 100 -9.95 12.09 -4.20
C PRO A 100 -10.87 10.86 -4.12
N VAL A 101 -12.18 11.08 -4.07
CA VAL A 101 -13.16 9.99 -4.14
C VAL A 101 -13.23 9.49 -5.58
N THR A 102 -12.65 8.33 -5.86
CA THR A 102 -12.74 7.63 -7.15
C THR A 102 -13.68 6.42 -7.05
N MET A 103 -14.15 5.91 -8.19
CA MET A 103 -14.88 4.64 -8.22
C MET A 103 -13.95 3.51 -7.74
N HIS A 104 -14.43 2.65 -6.83
CA HIS A 104 -13.69 1.55 -6.18
C HIS A 104 -12.77 1.89 -4.99
N LEU A 105 -13.19 2.84 -4.15
CA LEU A 105 -12.61 3.07 -2.83
C LEU A 105 -13.52 2.48 -1.74
N HIS A 106 -12.96 1.62 -0.88
CA HIS A 106 -13.65 1.11 0.31
C HIS A 106 -12.83 1.43 1.57
N GLY A 107 -13.49 1.73 2.68
CA GLY A 107 -12.84 2.01 3.96
C GLY A 107 -13.88 2.28 5.03
N ALA A 108 -13.65 1.79 6.26
CA ALA A 108 -14.46 2.16 7.40
C ALA A 108 -14.30 3.66 7.71
N ALA A 109 -15.31 4.28 8.34
CA ALA A 109 -15.18 5.67 8.80
C ALA A 109 -13.94 5.80 9.71
N GLY A 110 -13.03 6.71 9.37
CA GLY A 110 -11.78 6.94 10.11
C GLY A 110 -10.58 6.10 9.67
N GLU A 111 -10.71 5.23 8.65
CA GLU A 111 -9.59 4.55 8.01
C GLU A 111 -9.22 5.16 6.66
N PRO A 112 -7.94 5.11 6.26
CA PRO A 112 -7.56 5.52 4.92
C PRO A 112 -8.21 4.65 3.84
N LYS A 113 -8.49 5.26 2.69
CA LYS A 113 -9.24 4.64 1.60
C LYS A 113 -8.44 3.49 0.98
N ASN A 114 -9.05 2.32 0.84
CA ASN A 114 -8.45 1.15 0.21
C ASN A 114 -8.66 1.18 -1.31
N LEU A 115 -7.57 1.07 -2.06
CA LEU A 115 -7.56 0.91 -3.50
C LEU A 115 -7.91 -0.54 -3.83
N CYS A 116 -9.06 -0.78 -4.46
CA CYS A 116 -9.38 -2.12 -4.97
C CYS A 116 -8.56 -2.41 -6.24
N LEU A 117 -7.39 -3.02 -6.08
CA LEU A 117 -6.49 -3.35 -7.21
C LEU A 117 -6.96 -4.53 -8.06
N TYR A 118 -7.73 -5.45 -7.49
CA TYR A 118 -8.08 -6.71 -8.12
C TYR A 118 -9.58 -6.85 -8.32
N PHE A 119 -9.96 -7.23 -9.54
CA PHE A 119 -11.34 -7.58 -9.89
C PHE A 119 -11.45 -9.12 -9.90
N GLY A 120 -12.13 -9.68 -8.89
CA GLY A 120 -12.40 -11.12 -8.78
C GLY A 120 -11.93 -11.77 -7.48
N PRO A 121 -12.17 -13.09 -7.29
CA PRO A 121 -11.83 -13.79 -6.06
C PRO A 121 -10.32 -13.86 -5.83
N TRP A 122 -9.87 -13.52 -4.61
CA TRP A 122 -8.45 -13.56 -4.24
C TRP A 122 -7.79 -14.91 -4.52
N MET A 123 -8.49 -16.03 -4.30
CA MET A 123 -7.99 -17.38 -4.59
C MET A 123 -7.50 -17.57 -6.03
N THR A 124 -8.06 -16.83 -6.99
CA THR A 124 -7.63 -16.88 -8.39
C THR A 124 -6.40 -16.04 -8.62
N VAL A 125 -6.39 -14.82 -8.07
CA VAL A 125 -5.30 -13.83 -8.20
C VAL A 125 -4.03 -14.31 -7.48
N ALA A 126 -4.18 -14.91 -6.29
CA ALA A 126 -3.08 -15.38 -5.45
C ALA A 126 -2.14 -16.35 -6.18
N ARG A 127 -2.62 -17.08 -7.19
CA ARG A 127 -1.83 -18.05 -7.96
C ARG A 127 -0.75 -17.41 -8.85
N SER A 128 -0.95 -16.18 -9.28
CA SER A 128 0.00 -15.42 -10.10
C SER A 128 0.50 -14.16 -9.41
N TRP A 129 0.16 -14.01 -8.13
CA TRP A 129 0.54 -12.86 -7.34
C TRP A 129 2.04 -12.94 -7.00
N THR A 130 2.76 -11.88 -7.32
CA THR A 130 4.14 -11.66 -6.86
C THR A 130 4.25 -10.23 -6.34
N PRO A 131 5.21 -9.93 -5.46
CA PRO A 131 5.50 -8.56 -5.04
C PRO A 131 5.67 -7.58 -6.22
N GLU A 132 6.38 -7.99 -7.28
CA GLU A 132 6.62 -7.15 -8.45
C GLU A 132 5.32 -6.89 -9.22
N ASN A 133 4.50 -7.93 -9.43
CA ASN A 133 3.19 -7.78 -10.06
C ASN A 133 2.24 -6.90 -9.24
N PHE A 134 2.34 -6.97 -7.91
CA PHE A 134 1.60 -6.12 -6.99
C PHE A 134 2.00 -4.64 -7.14
N LEU A 135 3.29 -4.33 -7.12
CA LEU A 135 3.79 -2.96 -7.34
C LEU A 135 3.39 -2.41 -8.72
N ASN A 136 3.52 -3.23 -9.77
CA ASN A 136 3.11 -2.84 -11.12
C ASN A 136 1.60 -2.56 -11.22
N ARG A 137 0.76 -3.30 -10.48
CA ARG A 137 -0.69 -3.05 -10.41
C ARG A 137 -1.01 -1.74 -9.71
N ILE A 138 -0.27 -1.38 -8.65
CA ILE A 138 -0.42 -0.08 -7.98
C ILE A 138 -0.11 1.06 -8.94
N ILE A 139 1.00 0.96 -9.67
CA ILE A 139 1.38 1.95 -10.68
C ILE A 139 0.27 2.07 -11.73
N TRP A 140 -0.18 0.96 -12.31
CA TRP A 140 -1.24 0.97 -13.33
C TRP A 140 -2.56 1.57 -12.83
N TRP A 141 -2.92 1.38 -11.55
CA TRP A 141 -4.16 1.93 -11.00
C TRP A 141 -4.11 3.45 -10.85
N LEU A 142 -2.93 4.02 -10.56
CA LEU A 142 -2.73 5.45 -10.30
C LEU A 142 -2.42 6.29 -11.55
N VAL A 143 -2.23 5.64 -12.71
CA VAL A 143 -1.96 6.25 -14.03
C VAL A 143 -3.23 6.27 -14.87
#